data_AF-A0A8T2KPB1-F1
#
_entry.id   AF-A0A8T2KPB1-F1
#
_cell.length_a   1.000
_cell.length_b   1.000
_cell.length_c   1.000
_cell.angle_alpha   90.00
_cell.angle_beta   90.00
_cell.angle_gamma   90.00
#
_symmetry.space_group_name_H-M   'P 1'
#
loop_
_entity.id
_entity.type
_entity.pdbx_description
1 polymer ?
#
loop_
_entity_poly.entity_id
_entity_poly.type
_entity_poly.pdbx_seq_one_letter_code
_entity_poly.pdbx_strand_id
1 'polypeptide(L)'
;METLTHFPRAPSRPQQVILSVQTTMKISPILLVSTLLVSLWGSVLCRKLHLGTCSLTVHTHELRHHFQQIRHSMLTEDSHKGVRLLKVNIMKNLQATESCCFLRQVLRFYIEKVFSSYTSSQSLHRRTTSVLANSFHSITKELKLCHAQRHCQCSQETNLKFDAIQTNYDKASMGAASVKAIGELDSVLEWLESFHSN
;
A
#
# COMPACT_ATOMS: atom_id res chain seq x y z
N MET A 1 -64.40 -83.58 -18.71
CA MET A 1 -63.43 -83.44 -19.80
C MET A 1 -64.13 -82.65 -20.89
N GLU A 2 -64.10 -81.31 -20.80
CA GLU A 2 -64.62 -80.41 -21.85
C GLU A 2 -63.75 -79.15 -21.93
N THR A 3 -63.04 -79.10 -23.06
CA THR A 3 -62.79 -78.00 -24.00
C THR A 3 -62.65 -76.53 -23.57
N LEU A 4 -61.54 -75.97 -24.08
CA LEU A 4 -61.14 -74.56 -24.22
C LEU A 4 -62.26 -73.59 -24.64
N THR A 5 -62.16 -72.35 -24.17
CA THR A 5 -62.15 -71.18 -25.08
C THR A 5 -61.23 -70.07 -24.56
N HIS A 6 -60.51 -69.48 -25.52
CA HIS A 6 -59.56 -68.38 -25.41
C HIS A 6 -60.29 -67.03 -25.50
N PHE A 7 -59.91 -66.05 -24.68
CA PHE A 7 -60.13 -64.63 -25.02
C PHE A 7 -58.94 -63.77 -24.55
N PRO A 8 -58.58 -62.70 -25.29
CA PRO A 8 -57.31 -62.00 -25.15
C PRO A 8 -57.36 -60.77 -24.22
N ARG A 9 -56.15 -60.32 -23.91
CA ARG A 9 -55.69 -59.31 -22.94
C ARG A 9 -56.24 -57.89 -23.17
N ALA A 10 -56.59 -57.21 -22.09
CA ALA A 10 -56.83 -55.76 -22.01
C ALA A 10 -55.64 -55.02 -21.33
N PRO A 11 -55.42 -53.72 -21.60
CA PRO A 11 -54.12 -53.07 -21.51
C PRO A 11 -53.77 -52.48 -20.14
N SER A 12 -52.47 -52.24 -19.97
CA SER A 12 -51.77 -51.69 -18.81
C SER A 12 -52.12 -50.22 -18.51
N ARG A 13 -52.25 -49.90 -17.21
CA ARG A 13 -52.37 -48.53 -16.68
C ARG A 13 -50.96 -47.92 -16.51
N PRO A 14 -50.73 -46.63 -16.85
CA PRO A 14 -49.43 -46.00 -16.70
C PRO A 14 -49.13 -45.64 -15.23
N GLN A 15 -47.90 -45.89 -14.78
CA GLN A 15 -47.36 -45.33 -13.54
C GLN A 15 -46.94 -43.87 -13.77
N GLN A 16 -47.42 -42.95 -12.93
CA GLN A 16 -46.94 -41.57 -12.88
C GLN A 16 -45.78 -41.42 -11.87
N VAL A 17 -44.62 -41.09 -12.43
CA VAL A 17 -43.68 -40.02 -12.04
C VAL A 17 -43.29 -39.87 -10.56
N ILE A 18 -41.99 -40.02 -10.31
CA ILE A 18 -41.25 -39.10 -9.44
C ILE A 18 -40.07 -38.55 -10.27
N LEU A 19 -40.19 -37.30 -10.74
CA LEU A 19 -39.07 -36.58 -11.34
C LEU A 19 -38.25 -35.97 -10.20
N SER A 20 -37.07 -36.52 -9.91
CA SER A 20 -36.10 -35.81 -9.07
C SER A 20 -35.48 -34.69 -9.91
N VAL A 21 -35.79 -33.43 -9.61
CA VAL A 21 -35.10 -32.29 -10.21
C VAL A 21 -33.72 -32.20 -9.56
N GLN A 22 -32.71 -32.80 -10.19
CA GLN A 22 -31.31 -32.55 -9.84
C GLN A 22 -30.87 -31.26 -10.51
N THR A 23 -30.94 -30.15 -9.77
CA THR A 23 -30.36 -28.87 -10.20
C THR A 23 -28.84 -28.98 -10.14
N THR A 24 -28.19 -29.30 -11.26
CA THR A 24 -26.74 -29.20 -11.37
C THR A 24 -26.37 -27.72 -11.55
N MET A 25 -25.77 -27.11 -10.53
CA MET A 25 -25.18 -25.78 -10.64
C MET A 25 -24.01 -25.84 -11.63
N LYS A 26 -24.27 -25.46 -12.89
CA LYS A 26 -23.22 -25.31 -13.91
C LYS A 26 -22.51 -23.98 -13.65
N ILE A 27 -21.39 -24.03 -12.94
CA ILE A 27 -20.50 -22.88 -12.74
C ILE A 27 -19.87 -22.57 -14.11
N SER A 28 -20.29 -21.46 -14.71
CA SER A 28 -19.78 -21.02 -16.02
C SER A 28 -18.27 -20.76 -15.93
N PRO A 29 -17.45 -21.19 -16.90
CA PRO A 29 -16.01 -20.92 -16.92
C PRO A 29 -15.70 -19.42 -16.91
N ILE A 30 -16.63 -18.59 -17.38
CA ILE A 30 -16.54 -17.12 -17.31
C ILE A 30 -16.54 -16.64 -15.85
N LEU A 31 -17.31 -17.28 -14.96
CA LEU A 31 -17.38 -16.92 -13.55
C LEU A 31 -16.08 -17.29 -12.81
N LEU A 32 -15.45 -18.40 -13.20
CA LEU A 32 -14.13 -18.81 -12.68
C LEU A 32 -13.03 -17.84 -13.15
N VAL A 33 -13.05 -17.44 -14.42
CA VAL A 33 -12.08 -16.47 -14.95
C VAL A 33 -12.26 -15.10 -14.30
N SER A 34 -13.50 -14.62 -14.10
CA SER A 34 -13.77 -13.36 -13.42
C SER A 34 -13.33 -13.38 -11.96
N THR A 35 -13.55 -14.47 -11.23
CA THR A 35 -13.10 -14.60 -9.84
C THR A 35 -11.57 -14.68 -9.75
N LEU A 36 -10.91 -15.36 -10.69
CA LEU A 36 -9.44 -15.35 -10.81
C LEU A 36 -8.89 -13.96 -11.11
N LEU A 37 -9.48 -13.21 -12.06
CA LEU A 37 -9.08 -11.84 -12.38
C LEU A 37 -9.25 -10.89 -11.18
N VAL A 38 -10.36 -11.00 -10.44
CA VAL A 38 -10.60 -10.23 -9.22
C VAL A 38 -9.61 -10.61 -8.11
N SER A 39 -9.24 -11.89 -7.99
CA SER A 39 -8.22 -12.33 -7.01
C SER A 39 -6.79 -11.92 -7.39
N LEU A 40 -6.52 -11.71 -8.68
CA LEU A 40 -5.24 -11.17 -9.17
C LEU A 40 -5.15 -9.66 -8.98
N TRP A 41 -6.29 -8.97 -8.94
CA TRP A 41 -6.41 -7.61 -8.42
C TRP A 41 -6.45 -7.67 -6.89
N GLY A 42 -5.37 -8.17 -6.28
CA GLY A 42 -5.11 -7.90 -4.87
C GLY A 42 -5.34 -6.42 -4.66
N SER A 43 -6.26 -6.05 -3.76
CA SER A 43 -6.76 -4.69 -3.64
C SER A 43 -5.59 -3.73 -3.50
N VAL A 44 -5.18 -3.10 -4.61
CA VAL A 44 -4.18 -2.05 -4.59
C VAL A 44 -4.90 -0.91 -3.90
N LEU A 45 -4.82 -0.88 -2.57
CA LEU A 45 -5.43 0.15 -1.77
C LEU A 45 -4.64 1.43 -2.03
N CYS A 46 -5.04 2.07 -3.10
CA CYS A 46 -4.55 3.33 -3.57
C CYS A 46 -5.29 4.40 -2.77
N ARG A 47 -4.57 5.20 -2.00
CA ARG A 47 -5.16 6.29 -1.24
C ARG A 47 -4.98 7.59 -1.99
N LYS A 48 -6.07 8.34 -2.14
CA LYS A 48 -6.02 9.71 -2.60
C LYS A 48 -5.76 10.60 -1.39
N LEU A 49 -4.60 11.23 -1.33
CA LEU A 49 -4.23 12.11 -0.21
C LEU A 49 -4.56 13.55 -0.58
N HIS A 50 -5.20 14.26 0.35
CA HIS A 50 -5.48 15.68 0.24
C HIS A 50 -4.55 16.48 1.17
N LEU A 51 -3.61 17.21 0.58
CA LEU A 51 -2.62 18.07 1.26
C LEU A 51 -2.97 19.54 0.98
N GLY A 52 -3.98 20.04 1.68
CA GLY A 52 -4.56 21.35 1.37
C GLY A 52 -5.27 21.31 0.02
N THR A 53 -4.81 22.11 -0.94
CA THR A 53 -5.34 22.12 -2.31
C THR A 53 -4.63 21.14 -3.26
N CYS A 54 -3.54 20.52 -2.82
CA CYS A 54 -2.87 19.46 -3.57
C CYS A 54 -3.55 18.11 -3.36
N SER A 55 -3.83 17.38 -4.43
CA SER A 55 -4.34 16.00 -4.39
C SER A 55 -3.37 15.08 -5.11
N LEU A 56 -3.01 13.97 -4.48
CA LEU A 56 -2.07 13.00 -5.04
C LEU A 56 -2.54 11.57 -4.76
N THR A 57 -2.05 10.64 -5.57
CA THR A 57 -2.42 9.24 -5.46
C THR A 57 -1.24 8.44 -4.90
N VAL A 58 -1.42 7.80 -3.74
CA VAL A 58 -0.35 7.08 -3.04
C VAL A 58 -0.76 5.64 -2.74
N HIS A 59 0.09 4.70 -3.15
CA HIS A 59 -0.05 3.29 -2.82
C HIS A 59 0.52 2.99 -1.42
N THR A 60 -0.14 3.47 -0.36
CA THR A 60 0.38 3.33 1.02
C THR A 60 0.51 1.87 1.45
N HIS A 61 -0.38 0.99 0.97
CA HIS A 61 -0.29 -0.46 1.22
C HIS A 61 0.98 -1.08 0.62
N GLU A 62 1.35 -0.71 -0.61
CA GLU A 62 2.59 -1.16 -1.25
C GLU A 62 3.82 -0.69 -0.46
N LEU A 63 3.85 0.58 -0.05
CA LEU A 63 4.92 1.14 0.77
C LEU A 63 5.08 0.39 2.10
N ARG A 64 3.95 0.16 2.80
CA ARG A 64 3.87 -0.64 4.02
C ARG A 64 4.41 -2.05 3.79
N HIS A 65 3.89 -2.74 2.78
CA HIS A 65 4.26 -4.11 2.47
C HIS A 65 5.78 -4.25 2.29
N HIS A 66 6.39 -3.39 1.47
CA HIS A 66 7.82 -3.41 1.24
C HIS A 66 8.61 -3.05 2.51
N PHE A 67 8.22 -2.00 3.22
CA PHE A 67 8.93 -1.61 4.45
C PHE A 67 8.92 -2.72 5.50
N GLN A 68 7.79 -3.43 5.68
CA GLN A 68 7.70 -4.51 6.66
C GLN A 68 8.70 -5.65 6.42
N GLN A 69 9.12 -5.89 5.17
CA GLN A 69 10.11 -6.91 4.85
C GLN A 69 11.48 -6.66 5.49
N ILE A 70 11.82 -5.39 5.78
CA ILE A 70 13.14 -5.01 6.32
C ILE A 70 13.06 -4.30 7.67
N ARG A 71 11.85 -3.95 8.14
CA ARG A 71 11.62 -3.17 9.36
C ARG A 71 12.35 -3.73 10.57
N HIS A 72 12.24 -5.04 10.81
CA HIS A 72 12.87 -5.67 11.97
C HIS A 72 14.41 -5.53 11.94
N SER A 73 15.02 -5.74 10.77
CA SER A 73 16.47 -5.55 10.59
C SER A 73 16.87 -4.10 10.86
N MET A 74 16.14 -3.12 10.29
CA MET A 74 16.45 -1.70 10.47
C MET A 74 16.37 -1.27 11.95
N LEU A 75 15.37 -1.75 12.68
CA LEU A 75 15.21 -1.46 14.11
C LEU A 75 16.26 -2.15 14.98
N THR A 76 16.76 -3.31 14.55
CA THR A 76 17.80 -4.06 15.26
C THR A 76 19.18 -3.45 15.03
N GLU A 77 19.44 -2.98 13.80
CA GLU A 77 20.69 -2.31 13.41
C GLU A 77 20.77 -0.86 13.93
N ASP A 78 19.65 -0.24 14.33
CA ASP A 78 19.62 1.12 14.87
C ASP A 78 20.34 1.22 16.24
N SER A 79 21.54 1.80 16.20
CA SER A 79 22.38 2.06 17.37
C SER A 79 22.02 3.35 18.13
N HIS A 80 21.09 4.18 17.64
CA HIS A 80 20.81 5.52 18.18
C HIS A 80 19.40 5.64 18.77
N LYS A 81 18.97 4.70 19.60
CA LYS A 81 17.57 4.58 20.08
C LYS A 81 17.01 5.79 20.84
N GLY A 82 17.86 6.66 21.41
CA GLY A 82 17.46 7.85 22.17
C GLY A 82 17.12 9.09 21.33
N VAL A 83 17.38 9.07 20.02
CA VAL A 83 17.09 10.19 19.11
C VAL A 83 15.98 9.75 18.16
N ARG A 84 14.99 10.62 17.92
CA ARG A 84 13.99 10.45 16.86
C ARG A 84 14.23 11.49 15.79
N LEU A 85 14.50 11.05 14.56
CA LEU A 85 14.66 11.96 13.40
C LEU A 85 13.29 12.53 13.02
N LEU A 86 12.29 11.66 12.91
CA LEU A 86 10.95 12.00 12.49
C LEU A 86 10.00 12.02 13.68
N LYS A 87 9.85 13.19 14.29
CA LYS A 87 8.90 13.37 15.39
C LYS A 87 7.50 13.51 14.84
N VAL A 88 6.61 12.58 15.19
CA VAL A 88 5.17 12.61 14.85
C VAL A 88 4.53 13.96 15.22
N ASN A 89 4.94 14.58 16.33
CA ASN A 89 4.46 15.90 16.74
C ASN A 89 4.79 17.01 15.73
N ILE A 90 5.95 16.95 15.08
CA ILE A 90 6.30 17.92 14.01
C ILE A 90 5.32 17.78 12.86
N MET A 91 5.03 16.54 12.45
CA MET A 91 4.15 16.24 11.32
C MET A 91 2.67 16.54 11.59
N LYS A 92 2.19 16.30 12.81
CA LYS A 92 0.79 16.55 13.21
C LYS A 92 0.47 18.03 13.42
N ASN A 93 1.47 18.88 13.71
CA ASN A 93 1.29 20.31 13.92
C ASN A 93 1.55 21.15 12.66
N LEU A 94 1.51 20.54 11.47
CA LEU A 94 1.60 21.26 10.20
C LEU A 94 0.21 21.68 9.73
N GLN A 95 0.10 22.88 9.16
CA GLN A 95 -1.12 23.26 8.47
C GLN A 95 -1.32 22.38 7.23
N ALA A 96 -2.57 22.04 6.91
CA ALA A 96 -2.87 21.18 5.76
C ALA A 96 -2.26 21.68 4.44
N THR A 97 -2.24 23.00 4.23
CA THR A 97 -1.65 23.67 3.05
C THR A 97 -0.12 23.61 2.99
N GLU A 98 0.53 23.41 4.14
CA GLU A 98 1.97 23.31 4.28
C GLU A 98 2.48 21.85 4.24
N SER A 99 1.61 20.89 4.59
CA SER A 99 1.91 19.46 4.59
C SER A 99 2.45 18.96 3.24
N CYS A 100 1.95 19.49 2.12
CA CYS A 100 2.52 19.18 0.80
C CYS A 100 4.00 19.58 0.69
N CYS A 101 4.34 20.79 1.13
CA CYS A 101 5.71 21.27 1.04
C CYS A 101 6.64 20.45 1.94
N PHE A 102 6.21 20.18 3.17
CA PHE A 102 6.96 19.36 4.11
C PHE A 102 7.17 17.94 3.57
N LEU A 103 6.10 17.28 3.10
CA LEU A 103 6.19 15.94 2.53
C LEU A 103 7.16 15.90 1.34
N ARG A 104 7.11 16.90 0.45
CA ARG A 104 8.04 16.99 -0.69
C ARG A 104 9.50 17.03 -0.23
N GLN A 105 9.79 17.79 0.83
CA GLN A 105 11.15 17.89 1.38
C GLN A 105 11.60 16.57 2.01
N VAL A 106 10.73 15.93 2.82
CA VAL A 106 10.99 14.63 3.44
C VAL A 106 11.26 13.56 2.37
N LEU A 107 10.37 13.39 1.40
CA LEU A 107 10.54 12.34 0.38
C LEU A 107 11.81 12.55 -0.46
N ARG A 108 12.12 13.81 -0.84
CA ARG A 108 13.36 14.15 -1.54
C ARG A 108 14.59 13.79 -0.69
N PHE A 109 14.59 14.16 0.59
CA PHE A 109 15.65 13.81 1.52
C PHE A 109 15.85 12.29 1.64
N TYR A 110 14.77 11.53 1.70
CA TYR A 110 14.86 10.08 1.73
C TYR A 110 15.53 9.51 0.48
N ILE A 111 15.20 10.02 -0.70
CA ILE A 111 15.79 9.57 -1.97
C ILE A 111 17.27 9.97 -2.06
N GLU A 112 17.56 11.25 -1.81
CA GLU A 112 18.88 11.84 -2.09
C GLU A 112 19.93 11.56 -1.01
N LYS A 113 19.51 11.34 0.24
CA LYS A 113 20.41 11.14 1.38
C LYS A 113 20.24 9.77 2.04
N VAL A 114 19.01 9.39 2.39
CA VAL A 114 18.78 8.19 3.20
C VAL A 114 19.02 6.90 2.41
N PHE A 115 18.27 6.69 1.33
CA PHE A 115 18.37 5.48 0.52
C PHE A 115 19.68 5.41 -0.26
N SER A 116 20.21 6.56 -0.70
CA SER A 116 21.50 6.63 -1.42
C SER A 116 22.70 6.27 -0.54
N SER A 117 22.65 6.61 0.76
CA SER A 117 23.75 6.34 1.70
C SER A 117 23.63 4.98 2.39
N TYR A 118 22.48 4.31 2.27
CA TYR A 118 22.27 3.00 2.83
C TYR A 118 22.90 1.90 1.96
N THR A 119 23.81 1.13 2.53
CA THR A 119 24.45 0.00 1.86
C THR A 119 24.19 -1.29 2.64
N SER A 120 23.93 -2.39 1.92
CA SER A 120 23.70 -3.70 2.53
C SER A 120 24.15 -4.84 1.63
N SER A 121 24.80 -5.84 2.22
CA SER A 121 25.14 -7.09 1.54
C SER A 121 23.90 -7.95 1.25
N GLN A 122 22.81 -7.76 1.99
CA GLN A 122 21.57 -8.50 1.81
C GLN A 122 20.82 -8.03 0.56
N SER A 123 20.53 -8.96 -0.36
CA SER A 123 19.83 -8.67 -1.61
C SER A 123 18.41 -8.17 -1.39
N LEU A 124 17.72 -8.70 -0.38
CA LEU A 124 16.39 -8.25 0.04
C LEU A 124 16.42 -6.77 0.40
N HIS A 125 17.34 -6.36 1.28
CA HIS A 125 17.47 -4.97 1.71
C HIS A 125 17.66 -4.03 0.52
N ARG A 126 18.57 -4.35 -0.42
CA ARG A 126 18.80 -3.52 -1.62
C ARG A 126 17.58 -3.43 -2.54
N ARG A 127 16.87 -4.54 -2.77
CA ARG A 127 15.64 -4.52 -3.58
C ARG A 127 14.57 -3.68 -2.91
N THR A 128 14.30 -3.92 -1.63
CA THR A 128 13.27 -3.21 -0.88
C THR A 128 13.54 -1.70 -0.85
N THR A 129 14.77 -1.27 -0.56
CA THR A 129 15.09 0.17 -0.57
C THR A 129 15.01 0.79 -1.96
N SER A 130 15.38 0.07 -3.01
CA SER A 130 15.18 0.52 -4.40
C SER A 130 13.70 0.69 -4.74
N VAL A 131 12.84 -0.25 -4.35
CA VAL A 131 11.39 -0.14 -4.57
C VAL A 131 10.83 1.08 -3.83
N LEU A 132 11.15 1.23 -2.53
CA LEU A 132 10.71 2.36 -1.73
C LEU A 132 11.18 3.71 -2.31
N ALA A 133 12.44 3.79 -2.75
CA ALA A 133 13.00 5.00 -3.38
C ALA A 133 12.25 5.37 -4.66
N ASN A 134 11.91 4.39 -5.51
CA ASN A 134 11.15 4.62 -6.72
C ASN A 134 9.72 5.08 -6.43
N SER A 135 9.04 4.46 -5.46
CA SER A 135 7.72 4.90 -5.01
C SER A 135 7.76 6.34 -4.48
N PHE A 136 8.76 6.67 -3.65
CA PHE A 136 8.94 8.03 -3.11
C PHE A 136 9.23 9.03 -4.23
N HIS A 137 9.99 8.62 -5.24
CA HIS A 137 10.30 9.45 -6.40
C HIS A 137 9.03 9.78 -7.22
N SER A 138 8.15 8.80 -7.45
CA SER A 138 6.87 9.01 -8.11
C SER A 138 5.99 10.01 -7.36
N ILE A 139 5.84 9.85 -6.04
CA ILE A 139 5.07 10.79 -5.20
C ILE A 139 5.71 12.19 -5.23
N THR A 140 7.04 12.27 -5.20
CA THR A 140 7.77 13.54 -5.26
C THR A 140 7.51 14.28 -6.58
N LYS A 141 7.31 13.57 -7.71
CA LYS A 141 6.95 14.21 -8.99
C LYS A 141 5.58 14.87 -8.93
N GLU A 142 4.57 14.22 -8.36
CA GLU A 142 3.23 14.80 -8.17
C GLU A 142 3.29 16.03 -7.26
N LEU A 143 4.02 15.97 -6.15
CA LEU A 143 4.19 17.10 -5.23
C LEU A 143 4.93 18.29 -5.88
N LYS A 144 5.88 18.02 -6.78
CA LYS A 144 6.54 19.07 -7.58
C LYS A 144 5.54 19.77 -8.50
N LEU A 145 4.62 19.02 -9.13
CA LEU A 145 3.57 19.61 -9.96
C LEU A 145 2.63 20.50 -9.12
N CYS A 146 2.17 20.02 -7.96
CA CYS A 146 1.35 20.83 -7.06
C CYS A 146 2.07 22.13 -6.64
N HIS A 147 3.38 22.06 -6.38
CA HIS A 147 4.16 23.26 -6.06
C HIS A 147 4.25 24.26 -7.22
N ALA A 148 4.53 23.76 -8.44
CA ALA A 148 4.58 24.59 -9.64
C ALA A 148 3.22 25.27 -9.91
N GLN A 149 2.12 24.61 -9.58
CA GLN A 149 0.76 25.12 -9.66
C GLN A 149 0.33 25.98 -8.45
N ARG A 150 1.24 26.25 -7.50
CA ARG A 150 0.97 27.02 -6.27
C ARG A 150 -0.09 26.38 -5.35
N HIS A 151 -0.30 25.08 -5.44
CA HIS A 151 -1.15 24.31 -4.53
C HIS A 151 -0.43 23.88 -3.23
N CYS A 152 0.85 24.21 -3.07
CA CYS A 152 1.63 23.90 -1.87
C CYS A 152 2.28 25.16 -1.32
N GLN A 153 1.89 25.53 -0.10
CA GLN A 153 2.48 26.64 0.62
C GLN A 153 3.76 26.17 1.31
N CYS A 154 4.83 26.96 1.20
CA CYS A 154 6.11 26.69 1.82
C CYS A 154 6.50 27.88 2.68
N SER A 155 6.14 27.84 3.96
CA SER A 155 6.54 28.87 4.92
C SER A 155 7.97 28.65 5.43
N GLN A 156 8.53 29.70 6.03
CA GLN A 156 9.79 29.59 6.76
C GLN A 156 9.69 28.59 7.92
N GLU A 157 8.55 28.54 8.63
CA GLU A 157 8.33 27.57 9.71
C GLU A 157 8.41 26.13 9.22
N THR A 158 7.81 25.83 8.07
CA THR A 158 7.87 24.50 7.45
C THR A 158 9.30 24.11 7.11
N ASN A 159 10.09 25.04 6.58
CA ASN A 159 11.50 24.80 6.27
C ASN A 159 12.32 24.56 7.55
N LEU A 160 12.11 25.35 8.60
CA LEU A 160 12.78 25.16 9.90
C LEU A 160 12.47 23.78 10.51
N LYS A 161 11.20 23.33 10.41
CA LYS A 161 10.80 21.99 10.85
C LYS A 161 11.54 20.90 10.07
N PHE A 162 11.76 21.08 8.77
CA PHE A 162 12.54 20.15 7.95
C PHE A 162 14.06 20.22 8.22
N ASP A 163 14.61 21.41 8.41
CA ASP A 163 16.03 21.60 8.75
C ASP A 163 16.40 20.94 10.08
N ALA A 164 15.46 20.90 11.03
CA ALA A 164 15.63 20.13 12.26
C ALA A 164 15.77 18.62 12.00
N ILE A 165 15.12 18.07 10.98
CA ILE A 165 15.29 16.66 10.58
C ILE A 165 16.69 16.45 10.03
N GLN A 166 17.12 17.30 9.09
CA GLN A 166 18.47 17.23 8.49
C GLN A 166 19.55 17.35 9.55
N THR A 167 19.43 18.34 10.45
CA THR A 167 20.37 18.56 11.55
C THR A 167 20.47 17.35 12.48
N ASN A 168 19.36 16.64 12.74
CA ASN A 168 19.40 15.43 13.56
C ASN A 168 20.00 14.24 12.82
N TYR A 169 19.81 14.15 11.50
CA TYR A 169 20.43 13.12 10.67
C TYR A 169 21.96 13.28 10.65
N ASP A 170 22.44 14.52 10.53
CA ASP A 170 23.88 14.85 10.45
C ASP A 170 24.64 14.65 11.78
N LYS A 171 23.94 14.31 12.87
CA LYS A 171 24.58 13.98 14.18
C LYS A 171 25.23 12.60 14.22
N ALA A 172 24.95 11.74 13.24
CA ALA A 172 25.52 10.40 13.13
C ALA A 172 26.19 10.20 11.78
N SER A 173 26.98 9.12 11.64
CA SER A 173 27.54 8.75 10.34
C SER A 173 26.41 8.45 9.34
N MET A 174 26.61 8.77 8.06
CA MET A 174 25.57 8.62 7.04
C MET A 174 24.93 7.22 7.03
N GLY A 175 25.72 6.15 7.17
CA GLY A 175 25.19 4.79 7.22
C GLY A 175 24.30 4.53 8.44
N ALA A 176 24.73 4.92 9.64
CA ALA A 176 23.93 4.75 10.86
C ALA A 176 22.68 5.64 10.85
N ALA A 177 22.81 6.86 10.35
CA ALA A 177 21.69 7.79 10.18
C ALA A 177 20.67 7.27 9.15
N SER A 178 21.13 6.66 8.06
CA SER A 178 20.27 5.99 7.07
C SER A 178 19.49 4.84 7.67
N VAL A 179 20.15 3.91 8.38
CA VAL A 179 19.48 2.78 9.06
C VAL A 179 18.37 3.29 9.97
N LYS A 180 18.68 4.31 10.78
CA LYS A 180 17.72 4.96 11.66
C LYS A 180 16.55 5.58 10.91
N ALA A 181 16.82 6.38 9.87
CA ALA A 181 15.77 7.03 9.09
C ALA A 181 14.85 6.00 8.39
N ILE A 182 15.41 4.90 7.87
CA ILE A 182 14.60 3.81 7.30
C ILE A 182 13.80 3.11 8.41
N GLY A 183 14.39 2.86 9.58
CA GLY A 183 13.68 2.27 10.73
C GLY A 183 12.50 3.12 11.23
N GLU A 184 12.58 4.43 11.07
CA GLU A 184 11.52 5.39 11.44
C GLU A 184 10.49 5.65 10.33
N LEU A 185 10.58 4.95 9.18
CA LEU A 185 9.66 5.14 8.06
C LEU A 185 8.19 4.90 8.44
N ASP A 186 7.95 4.06 9.45
CA ASP A 186 6.65 3.82 10.06
C ASP A 186 5.92 5.14 10.38
N SER A 187 6.62 6.11 10.96
CA SER A 187 6.05 7.41 11.33
C SER A 187 5.68 8.26 10.11
N VAL A 188 6.41 8.14 9.00
CA VAL A 188 6.03 8.81 7.73
C VAL A 188 4.80 8.15 7.13
N LEU A 189 4.76 6.81 7.10
CA LEU A 189 3.65 6.06 6.53
C LEU A 189 2.35 6.27 7.34
N GLU A 190 2.44 6.25 8.67
CA GLU A 190 1.32 6.61 9.57
C GLU A 190 0.82 8.04 9.30
N TRP A 191 1.74 8.99 9.08
CA TRP A 191 1.35 10.37 8.76
C TRP A 191 0.68 10.47 7.40
N LEU A 192 1.20 9.80 6.36
CA LEU A 192 0.55 9.73 5.05
C LEU A 192 -0.86 9.13 5.14
N GLU A 193 -1.03 8.09 5.95
CA GLU A 193 -2.31 7.42 6.16
C GLU A 193 -3.30 8.26 6.99
N SER A 194 -2.82 9.28 7.71
CA SER A 194 -3.67 10.20 8.49
C SER A 194 -4.38 11.25 7.63
N PHE A 195 -3.94 11.47 6.39
CA PHE A 195 -4.68 12.32 5.46
C PHE A 195 -5.95 11.60 5.02
N HIS A 196 -7.10 12.25 5.20
CA HIS A 196 -8.39 11.72 4.79
C HIS A 196 -8.44 11.57 3.26
N SER A 197 -8.86 10.38 2.80
CA SER A 197 -9.39 10.19 1.45
C SER A 197 -10.83 10.69 1.48
N ASN A 198 -11.13 11.83 0.87
CA ASN A 198 -12.52 12.22 0.63
C ASN A 198 -13.07 11.47 -0.59
#